data_AF-S9U6W3-F1
#
_entry.id   AF-S9U6W3-F1
#
_cell.length_a   1.000
_cell.length_b   1.000
_cell.length_c   1.000
_cell.angle_alpha   90.00
_cell.angle_beta   90.00
_cell.angle_gamma   90.00
#
_symmetry.space_group_name_H-M   'P 1'
#
loop_
_entity.id
_entity.type
_entity.pdbx_description
1 polymer ?
#
loop_
_entity_poly.entity_id
_entity_poly.type
_entity_poly.pdbx_seq_one_letter_code
_entity_poly.pdbx_strand_id
1 'polypeptide(L)'
;MTENKKQAMFSFFEEKIADCKKRMNELFADERSDEANFEKIRVSVYEIFKTILAVAVKSAKDDSVGIQQFFFMKVEQIPANWKEAYNIANQHEDSERMHIERIKLETSDEIRNMFTKIWGEIK
;
A
#
# COMPACT_ATOMS: atom_id res chain seq x y z
N MET A 1 -18.77 -6.45 14.03
CA MET A 1 -18.10 -5.18 13.67
C MET A 1 -16.75 -5.42 13.00
N THR A 2 -15.89 -6.30 13.52
CA THR A 2 -14.60 -6.65 12.88
C THR A 2 -14.75 -7.18 11.47
N GLU A 3 -15.75 -8.04 11.20
CA GLU A 3 -16.00 -8.58 9.86
C GLU A 3 -16.25 -7.49 8.82
N ASN A 4 -17.16 -6.55 9.10
CA ASN A 4 -17.45 -5.43 8.21
C ASN A 4 -16.21 -4.55 7.96
N LYS A 5 -15.37 -4.34 8.98
CA LYS A 5 -14.11 -3.59 8.84
C LYS A 5 -13.12 -4.32 7.92
N LYS A 6 -12.93 -5.64 8.12
CA LYS A 6 -12.08 -6.49 7.26
C LYS A 6 -12.57 -6.46 5.82
N GLN A 7 -13.86 -6.69 5.61
CA GLN A 7 -14.45 -6.68 4.28
C GLN A 7 -14.24 -5.33 3.59
N ALA A 8 -14.52 -4.21 4.28
CA ALA A 8 -14.31 -2.87 3.73
C ALA A 8 -12.86 -2.64 3.28
N MET A 9 -11.88 -3.09 4.08
CA MET A 9 -10.46 -2.92 3.73
C MET A 9 -10.01 -3.85 2.60
N PHE A 10 -10.48 -5.09 2.56
CA PHE A 10 -10.21 -5.99 1.44
C PHE A 10 -10.83 -5.48 0.13
N SER A 11 -12.07 -4.97 0.18
CA SER A 11 -12.72 -4.35 -0.97
C SER A 11 -11.96 -3.12 -1.46
N PHE A 12 -11.48 -2.26 -0.54
CA PHE A 12 -10.62 -1.13 -0.90
C PHE A 12 -9.36 -1.60 -1.64
N PHE A 13 -8.66 -2.63 -1.16
CA PHE A 13 -7.49 -3.16 -1.85
C PHE A 13 -7.84 -3.71 -3.24
N GLU A 14 -8.95 -4.44 -3.36
CA GLU A 14 -9.38 -5.03 -4.63
C GLU A 14 -9.75 -3.98 -5.66
N GLU A 15 -10.49 -2.95 -5.25
CA GLU A 15 -10.84 -1.79 -6.08
C GLU A 15 -9.57 -1.08 -6.57
N LYS A 16 -8.66 -0.71 -5.66
CA LYS A 16 -7.42 -0.01 -6.02
C LYS A 16 -6.51 -0.82 -6.92
N ILE A 17 -6.38 -2.13 -6.67
CA ILE A 17 -5.60 -3.03 -7.54
C ILE A 17 -6.25 -3.10 -8.93
N ALA A 18 -7.57 -3.22 -9.02
CA ALA A 18 -8.29 -3.28 -10.29
C ALA A 18 -8.13 -1.97 -11.08
N ASP A 19 -8.28 -0.82 -10.42
CA ASP A 19 -8.13 0.50 -11.03
C ASP A 19 -6.71 0.73 -11.56
N CYS A 20 -5.69 0.43 -10.76
CA CYS A 20 -4.29 0.53 -11.20
C CYS A 20 -4.00 -0.42 -12.37
N LYS A 21 -4.50 -1.66 -12.33
CA LYS A 21 -4.34 -2.62 -13.46
C LYS A 21 -5.04 -2.14 -14.72
N LYS A 22 -6.24 -1.56 -14.60
CA LYS A 22 -6.96 -0.96 -15.73
C LYS A 22 -6.15 0.19 -16.33
N ARG A 23 -5.70 1.13 -15.51
CA ARG A 23 -4.90 2.29 -15.95
C ARG A 23 -3.57 1.87 -16.55
N MET A 24 -2.91 0.86 -15.99
CA MET A 24 -1.69 0.27 -16.54
C MET A 24 -1.93 -0.26 -17.97
N ASN A 25 -3.05 -0.96 -18.21
CA ASN A 25 -3.37 -1.47 -19.55
C ASN A 25 -3.68 -0.33 -20.55
N GLU A 26 -4.39 0.71 -20.11
CA GLU A 26 -4.63 1.91 -20.92
C GLU A 26 -3.31 2.60 -21.32
N LEU A 27 -2.39 2.76 -20.37
CA LEU A 27 -1.08 3.35 -20.61
C LEU A 27 -0.21 2.50 -21.56
N PHE A 28 -0.28 1.16 -21.46
CA PHE A 28 0.40 0.28 -22.42
C PHE A 28 -0.19 0.40 -23.83
N ALA A 29 -1.51 0.54 -23.95
CA ALA A 29 -2.15 0.76 -25.25
C ALA A 29 -1.75 2.10 -25.89
N ASP A 30 -1.46 3.10 -25.07
CA ASP A 30 -0.97 4.42 -25.49
C ASP A 30 0.57 4.50 -25.63
N GLU A 31 1.28 3.36 -25.58
CA GLU A 31 2.76 3.26 -25.64
C GLU A 31 3.50 4.00 -24.50
N ARG A 32 2.82 4.36 -23.41
CA ARG A 32 3.36 5.07 -22.23
C ARG A 32 3.88 4.10 -21.16
N SER A 33 4.85 3.28 -21.56
CA SER A 33 5.35 2.17 -20.74
C SER A 33 5.93 2.60 -19.38
N ASP A 34 6.58 3.76 -19.29
CA ASP A 34 7.17 4.24 -18.02
C ASP A 34 6.08 4.57 -16.99
N GLU A 35 4.99 5.20 -17.43
CA GLU A 35 3.85 5.48 -16.56
C GLU A 35 3.09 4.20 -16.19
N ALA A 36 2.99 3.23 -17.11
CA ALA A 36 2.45 1.93 -16.81
C ALA A 36 3.27 1.20 -15.73
N ASN A 37 4.60 1.36 -15.74
CA ASN A 37 5.48 0.83 -14.70
C ASN A 37 5.22 1.50 -13.33
N PHE A 38 4.86 2.79 -13.28
CA PHE A 38 4.45 3.45 -12.04
C PHE A 38 3.15 2.86 -11.46
N GLU A 39 2.15 2.61 -12.30
CA GLU A 39 0.93 1.92 -11.85
C GLU A 39 1.22 0.48 -11.38
N LYS A 40 2.15 -0.22 -12.04
CA LYS A 40 2.62 -1.55 -11.60
C LYS A 40 3.28 -1.52 -10.20
N ILE A 41 4.02 -0.46 -9.88
CA ILE A 41 4.60 -0.26 -8.55
C ILE A 41 3.46 -0.09 -7.52
N ARG A 42 2.43 0.71 -7.83
CA ARG A 42 1.26 0.90 -6.96
C ARG A 42 0.54 -0.42 -6.68
N VAL A 43 0.25 -1.20 -7.72
CA VAL A 43 -0.33 -2.55 -7.60
C VAL A 43 0.50 -3.41 -6.63
N SER A 44 1.82 -3.43 -6.80
CA SER A 44 2.70 -4.23 -5.95
C SER A 44 2.60 -3.82 -4.48
N VAL A 45 2.54 -2.52 -4.18
CA VAL A 45 2.37 -2.02 -2.80
C VAL A 45 1.03 -2.44 -2.22
N TYR A 46 -0.07 -2.29 -2.97
CA TYR A 46 -1.39 -2.73 -2.54
C TYR A 46 -1.43 -4.25 -2.28
N GLU A 47 -0.83 -5.07 -3.14
CA GLU A 47 -0.78 -6.53 -2.97
C GLU A 47 0.03 -6.95 -1.73
N ILE A 48 1.14 -6.26 -1.44
CA ILE A 48 1.92 -6.46 -0.20
C ILE A 48 1.04 -6.19 1.03
N PHE A 49 0.38 -5.04 1.08
CA PHE A 49 -0.43 -4.69 2.25
C PHE A 49 -1.72 -5.52 2.36
N LYS A 50 -2.34 -5.92 1.25
CA LYS A 50 -3.45 -6.89 1.25
C LYS A 50 -3.01 -8.22 1.87
N THR A 51 -1.82 -8.70 1.52
CA THR A 51 -1.25 -9.93 2.09
C THR A 51 -0.98 -9.78 3.59
N ILE A 52 -0.43 -8.64 4.01
CA ILE A 52 -0.18 -8.35 5.43
C ILE A 52 -1.48 -8.32 6.23
N LEU A 53 -2.56 -7.73 5.69
CA LEU A 53 -3.87 -7.75 6.35
C LEU A 53 -4.38 -9.19 6.50
N ALA A 54 -4.26 -10.02 5.47
CA ALA A 54 -4.66 -11.43 5.55
C ALA A 54 -3.86 -12.20 6.63
N VAL A 55 -2.56 -11.93 6.75
CA VAL A 55 -1.73 -12.49 7.83
C VAL A 55 -2.18 -11.96 9.20
N ALA A 56 -2.48 -10.68 9.33
CA ALA A 56 -2.96 -10.07 10.58
C ALA A 56 -4.25 -10.73 11.06
N VAL A 57 -5.23 -10.88 10.15
CA VAL A 57 -6.53 -11.53 10.40
C VAL A 57 -6.33 -12.95 10.89
N LYS A 58 -5.46 -13.72 10.22
CA LYS A 58 -5.16 -15.11 10.59
C LYS A 58 -4.46 -15.21 11.95
N SER A 59 -3.44 -14.39 12.19
CA SER A 59 -2.63 -14.44 13.42
C SER A 59 -3.40 -13.97 14.65
N ALA A 60 -4.25 -12.96 14.50
CA ALA A 60 -5.06 -12.40 15.59
C ALA A 60 -6.34 -13.21 15.88
N LYS A 61 -6.62 -14.28 15.12
CA LYS A 61 -7.86 -15.07 15.23
C LYS A 61 -9.11 -14.19 15.22
N ASP A 62 -9.16 -13.25 14.28
CA ASP A 62 -10.24 -12.26 14.12
C ASP A 62 -10.43 -11.26 15.28
N ASP A 63 -9.48 -11.16 16.22
CA ASP A 63 -9.48 -10.09 17.21
C ASP A 63 -9.20 -8.72 16.56
N SER A 64 -10.14 -7.79 16.73
CA SER A 64 -10.06 -6.48 16.06
C SER A 64 -8.87 -5.66 16.51
N VAL A 65 -8.49 -5.75 17.79
CA VAL A 65 -7.39 -4.96 18.36
C VAL A 65 -6.06 -5.54 17.91
N GLY A 66 -5.89 -6.87 17.96
CA GLY A 66 -4.71 -7.55 17.43
C GLY A 66 -4.49 -7.30 15.94
N ILE A 67 -5.55 -7.31 15.13
CA ILE A 67 -5.46 -6.94 13.70
C ILE A 67 -4.98 -5.50 13.54
N GLN A 68 -5.58 -4.56 14.29
CA GLN A 68 -5.25 -3.14 14.24
C GLN A 68 -3.77 -2.91 14.57
N GLN A 69 -3.32 -3.42 15.71
CA GLN A 69 -1.94 -3.27 16.19
C GLN A 69 -0.93 -3.88 15.22
N PHE A 70 -1.18 -5.11 14.75
CA PHE A 70 -0.28 -5.78 13.82
C PHE A 70 -0.17 -5.01 12.50
N PHE A 71 -1.30 -4.57 11.94
CA PHE A 71 -1.33 -3.90 10.65
C PHE A 71 -0.66 -2.52 10.73
N PHE A 72 -0.96 -1.71 11.75
CA PHE A 72 -0.31 -0.41 11.95
C PHE A 72 1.20 -0.55 12.10
N MET A 73 1.67 -1.51 12.91
CA MET A 73 3.10 -1.79 13.05
C MET A 73 3.75 -2.03 11.67
N LYS A 74 3.09 -2.74 10.76
CA LYS A 74 3.63 -3.00 9.40
C LYS A 74 3.54 -1.80 8.48
N VAL A 75 2.49 -0.98 8.59
CA VAL A 75 2.34 0.29 7.86
C VAL A 75 3.37 1.33 8.30
N GLU A 76 3.94 1.21 9.49
CA GLU A 76 5.07 2.04 9.93
C GLU A 76 6.42 1.44 9.52
N GLN A 77 6.62 0.14 9.74
CA GLN A 77 7.91 -0.53 9.51
C GLN A 77 8.30 -0.60 8.02
N ILE A 78 7.35 -0.90 7.13
CA ILE A 78 7.67 -1.14 5.72
C ILE A 78 8.07 0.17 5.00
N PRO A 79 7.30 1.28 5.13
CA PRO A 79 7.66 2.54 4.50
C PRO A 79 8.93 3.17 5.06
N ALA A 80 9.37 2.81 6.28
CA ALA A 80 10.64 3.28 6.82
C ALA A 80 11.83 2.91 5.92
N ASN A 81 11.86 1.68 5.39
CA ASN A 81 12.89 1.22 4.48
C ASN A 81 12.84 1.94 3.12
N TRP A 82 11.63 2.24 2.63
CA TRP A 82 11.45 3.00 1.38
C TRP A 82 11.87 4.46 1.54
N LYS A 83 11.64 5.05 2.71
CA LYS A 83 12.11 6.40 3.05
C LYS A 83 13.64 6.47 3.08
N GLU A 84 14.29 5.46 3.65
CA GLU A 84 15.76 5.37 3.61
C GLU A 84 16.28 5.23 2.17
N ALA A 85 15.66 4.35 1.37
CA ALA A 85 16.00 4.20 -0.04
C ALA A 85 15.80 5.50 -0.85
N TYR A 86 14.74 6.27 -0.56
CA TYR A 86 14.51 7.58 -1.16
C TYR A 86 15.64 8.57 -0.81
N ASN A 87 16.04 8.62 0.46
CA ASN A 87 17.10 9.52 0.92
C ASN A 87 18.45 9.19 0.25
N ILE A 88 18.77 7.90 0.11
CA ILE A 88 19.98 7.45 -0.60
C ILE A 88 19.92 7.85 -2.08
N ALA A 89 18.78 7.64 -2.74
CA ALA A 89 18.59 8.06 -4.13
C ALA A 89 18.75 9.58 -4.30
N ASN A 90 18.21 10.37 -3.36
CA ASN A 90 18.35 11.82 -3.36
C ASN A 90 19.80 12.29 -3.18
N GLN A 91 20.59 11.61 -2.36
CA GLN A 91 22.02 11.92 -2.20
C GLN A 91 22.82 11.66 -3.48
N HIS A 92 22.37 10.75 -4.32
CA HIS A 92 23.02 10.38 -5.58
C HIS A 92 22.35 11.02 -6.81
N GLU A 93 21.38 11.93 -6.61
CA GLU A 93 20.61 12.59 -7.68
C GLU A 93 19.90 11.60 -8.64
N ASP A 94 19.57 10.40 -8.14
CA ASP A 94 18.88 9.34 -8.90
C ASP A 94 17.37 9.61 -8.95
N SER A 95 16.98 10.49 -9.87
CA SER A 95 15.60 10.98 -10.01
C SER A 95 14.57 9.89 -10.30
N GLU A 96 14.94 8.86 -11.06
CA GLU A 96 14.07 7.72 -11.36
C GLU A 96 13.78 6.93 -10.08
N ARG A 97 14.83 6.57 -9.34
CA ARG A 97 14.68 5.84 -8.09
C ARG A 97 13.95 6.65 -7.03
N MET A 98 14.23 7.95 -6.93
CA MET A 98 13.46 8.86 -6.07
C MET A 98 11.97 8.83 -6.42
N HIS A 99 11.63 8.85 -7.72
CA HIS A 99 10.24 8.81 -8.13
C HIS A 99 9.56 7.50 -7.74
N ILE A 100 10.24 6.36 -7.94
CA ILE A 100 9.75 5.03 -7.56
C ILE A 100 9.48 4.95 -6.06
N GLU A 101 10.45 5.35 -5.23
CA GLU A 101 10.27 5.28 -3.77
C GLU A 101 9.18 6.26 -3.30
N ARG A 102 9.06 7.44 -3.91
CA ARG A 102 7.96 8.37 -3.63
C ARG A 102 6.59 7.75 -3.91
N ILE A 103 6.41 7.06 -5.04
CA ILE A 103 5.14 6.38 -5.36
C ILE A 103 4.80 5.34 -4.28
N LYS A 104 5.78 4.58 -3.80
CA LYS A 104 5.54 3.58 -2.73
C LYS A 104 5.11 4.25 -1.42
N LEU A 105 5.78 5.33 -1.04
CA LEU A 105 5.47 6.11 0.16
C LEU A 105 4.05 6.71 0.08
N GLU A 106 3.72 7.38 -1.02
CA GLU A 106 2.38 7.95 -1.24
C GLU A 106 1.28 6.89 -1.18
N THR A 107 1.51 5.74 -1.82
CA THR A 107 0.55 4.62 -1.80
C THR A 107 0.39 4.06 -0.40
N SER A 108 1.47 3.97 0.38
CA SER A 108 1.42 3.51 1.77
C SER A 108 0.69 4.49 2.69
N ASP A 109 0.84 5.79 2.46
CA ASP A 109 0.11 6.82 3.19
C ASP A 109 -1.39 6.74 2.90
N GLU A 110 -1.79 6.49 1.64
CA GLU A 110 -3.19 6.25 1.29
C GLU A 110 -3.77 5.03 2.03
N ILE A 111 -3.01 3.92 2.06
CA ILE A 111 -3.40 2.71 2.80
C ILE A 111 -3.54 3.01 4.29
N ARG A 112 -2.58 3.73 4.90
CA ARG A 112 -2.64 4.13 6.31
C ARG A 112 -3.89 4.94 6.60
N ASN A 113 -4.18 5.92 5.76
CA ASN A 113 -5.33 6.81 5.93
C ASN A 113 -6.65 6.05 5.83
N MET A 114 -6.78 5.15 4.84
CA MET A 114 -7.98 4.31 4.71
C MET A 114 -8.13 3.36 5.90
N PHE A 115 -7.04 2.71 6.33
CA PHE A 115 -7.08 1.82 7.48
C PHE A 115 -7.50 2.56 8.76
N THR A 116 -6.94 3.75 8.99
CA THR A 116 -7.29 4.62 10.13
C THR A 116 -8.75 5.06 10.07
N LYS A 117 -9.30 5.35 8.88
CA LYS A 117 -10.72 5.66 8.70
C LYS A 117 -11.64 4.49 9.11
N ILE A 118 -11.23 3.26 8.84
CA ILE A 118 -12.04 2.06 9.12
C ILE A 118 -11.87 1.59 10.58
N TRP A 119 -10.65 1.60 11.12
CA TRP A 119 -10.36 1.09 12.46
C TRP A 119 -10.35 2.15 13.55
N GLY A 120 -10.09 3.42 13.22
CA GLY A 120 -9.75 4.48 14.14
C GLY A 120 -8.24 4.59 14.36
N GLU A 121 -7.81 5.67 15.02
CA GLU A 121 -6.45 5.82 15.52
C GLU A 121 -6.16 4.81 16.64
N ILE A 122 -4.89 4.43 16.81
CA ILE A 122 -4.47 3.69 18.01
C ILE A 122 -4.59 4.64 19.19
N LYS A 123 -5.45 4.32 20.16
CA LYS A 123 -5.52 5.01 21.45
C LYS A 123 -4.51 4.43 22.43
#